data_AF-E8MZ21-F1
#
_entry.id   AF-E8MZ21-F1
#
_cell.length_a   1.000
_cell.length_b   1.000
_cell.length_c   1.000
_cell.angle_alpha   90.00
_cell.angle_beta   90.00
_cell.angle_gamma   90.00
#
_symmetry.space_group_name_H-M   'P 1'
#
loop_
_entity.id
_entity.type
_entity.pdbx_description
1 polymer ?
#
loop_
_entity_poly.entity_id
_entity_poly.type
_entity_poly.pdbx_seq_one_letter_code
_entity_poly.pdbx_strand_id
1 'polypeptide(L)'
;MHWKRDLASKFFDGILPVIVLYLLWQTILLPMGILYHRSGGPGLMVYALALIAVAVYSFQRGLNTRSAETTRGWYGMAGGLVAWAATEFASMLSEGKLSGLDTAIALLLAILITTLMWRQYLPVGARFFLTTYLANGVGHILMTFFRLLAGTSPAAMLFFLILGYAAIAITLGGLIWIMFFSERRLQRMWAALIILLAGSAAVYIFRGGWFG
;
A
#
# COMPACT_ATOMS: atom_id res chain seq x y z
N MET A 1 -32.32 -7.64 -19.35
CA MET A 1 -31.10 -8.45 -19.60
C MET A 1 -29.79 -7.68 -19.24
N HIS A 2 -29.72 -6.98 -18.10
CA HIS A 2 -28.55 -6.15 -17.72
C HIS A 2 -27.68 -6.69 -16.57
N TRP A 3 -28.10 -7.78 -15.91
CA TRP A 3 -27.43 -8.32 -14.72
C TRP A 3 -25.98 -8.77 -14.94
N LYS A 4 -25.69 -9.43 -16.06
CA LYS A 4 -24.33 -9.94 -16.36
C LYS A 4 -23.33 -8.80 -16.61
N ARG A 5 -23.77 -7.71 -17.25
CA ARG A 5 -22.92 -6.54 -17.55
C ARG A 5 -22.58 -5.75 -16.28
N ASP A 6 -23.54 -5.68 -15.36
CA ASP A 6 -23.37 -4.98 -14.09
C ASP A 6 -22.43 -5.73 -13.15
N LEU A 7 -22.57 -7.06 -13.06
CA LEU A 7 -21.63 -7.94 -12.34
C LEU A 7 -20.21 -7.90 -12.91
N ALA A 8 -20.07 -7.92 -14.24
CA ALA A 8 -18.76 -7.80 -14.88
C ALA A 8 -18.10 -6.45 -14.54
N SER A 9 -18.85 -5.35 -14.60
CA SER A 9 -18.30 -4.03 -14.21
C SER A 9 -17.86 -3.98 -12.74
N LYS A 10 -18.62 -4.61 -11.83
CA LYS A 10 -18.28 -4.68 -10.40
C LYS A 10 -17.01 -5.50 -10.15
N PHE A 11 -16.83 -6.58 -10.90
CA PHE A 11 -15.64 -7.41 -10.83
C PHE A 11 -14.40 -6.68 -11.37
N PHE A 12 -14.48 -6.11 -12.58
CA PHE A 12 -13.36 -5.43 -13.24
C PHE A 12 -12.99 -4.09 -12.59
N ASP A 13 -13.95 -3.32 -12.08
CA ASP A 13 -13.68 -2.02 -11.45
C ASP A 13 -13.41 -2.12 -9.94
N GLY A 14 -13.64 -3.29 -9.32
CA GLY A 14 -13.58 -3.46 -7.86
C GLY A 14 -12.60 -4.53 -7.40
N ILE A 15 -12.90 -5.79 -7.68
CA ILE A 15 -12.07 -6.93 -7.23
C ILE A 15 -10.75 -7.00 -7.98
N LEU A 16 -10.76 -6.75 -9.29
CA LEU A 16 -9.56 -6.76 -10.11
C LEU A 16 -8.48 -5.80 -9.58
N PRO A 17 -8.76 -4.53 -9.22
CA PRO A 17 -7.76 -3.65 -8.61
C PRO A 17 -7.14 -4.19 -7.34
N VAL A 18 -7.92 -4.82 -6.46
CA VAL A 18 -7.38 -5.46 -5.25
C VAL A 18 -6.39 -6.56 -5.64
N ILE A 19 -6.80 -7.46 -6.54
CA ILE A 19 -5.96 -8.59 -6.98
C ILE A 19 -4.70 -8.08 -7.65
N VAL A 20 -4.81 -7.12 -8.57
CA VAL A 20 -3.67 -6.59 -9.31
C VAL A 20 -2.69 -5.86 -8.39
N LEU A 21 -3.18 -5.04 -7.45
CA LEU A 21 -2.31 -4.37 -6.49
C LEU A 21 -1.65 -5.36 -5.53
N TYR A 22 -2.36 -6.39 -5.09
CA TYR A 22 -1.79 -7.44 -4.27
C TYR A 22 -0.72 -8.24 -5.03
N LEU A 23 -1.00 -8.62 -6.28
CA LEU A 23 -0.02 -9.30 -7.14
C LEU A 23 1.19 -8.42 -7.40
N LEU A 24 0.98 -7.13 -7.68
CA LEU A 24 2.05 -6.15 -7.86
C LEU A 24 2.92 -6.05 -6.61
N TRP A 25 2.31 -6.03 -5.43
CA TRP A 25 3.05 -6.06 -4.17
C TRP A 25 3.89 -7.33 -4.02
N GLN A 26 3.32 -8.50 -4.31
CA GLN A 26 4.06 -9.77 -4.25
C GLN A 26 5.19 -9.81 -5.29
N THR A 27 4.99 -9.33 -6.52
CA THR A 27 6.04 -9.34 -7.55
C THR A 27 7.19 -8.40 -7.21
N ILE A 28 6.93 -7.31 -6.50
CA ILE A 28 7.99 -6.41 -6.01
C ILE A 28 8.82 -7.08 -4.91
N LEU A 29 8.18 -7.87 -4.05
CA LEU A 29 8.83 -8.48 -2.88
C LEU A 29 9.54 -9.80 -3.18
N LEU A 30 9.07 -10.61 -4.13
CA LEU A 30 9.71 -11.88 -4.51
C LEU A 30 11.21 -11.77 -4.85
N PRO A 31 11.66 -10.83 -5.71
CA PRO A 31 13.07 -10.74 -6.08
C PRO A 31 13.95 -10.22 -4.94
N MET A 32 13.37 -9.58 -3.92
CA MET A 32 14.10 -8.98 -2.81
C MET A 32 14.96 -10.01 -2.06
N GLY A 33 14.40 -11.15 -1.67
CA GLY A 33 15.14 -12.20 -0.96
C GLY A 33 16.26 -12.79 -1.80
N ILE A 34 16.01 -12.96 -3.12
CA ILE A 34 17.00 -13.51 -4.06
C ILE A 34 18.15 -12.52 -4.26
N LEU A 35 17.83 -11.24 -4.47
CA LEU A 35 18.81 -10.18 -4.70
C LEU A 35 19.66 -9.92 -3.47
N TYR A 36 19.06 -9.94 -2.28
CA TYR A 36 19.80 -9.79 -1.02
C TYR A 36 20.81 -10.93 -0.85
N HIS A 37 20.40 -12.18 -1.09
CA HIS A 37 21.30 -13.34 -0.96
C HIS A 37 22.38 -13.44 -2.05
N ARG A 38 22.09 -13.06 -3.30
CA ARG A 38 23.06 -13.19 -4.42
C ARG A 38 24.03 -12.01 -4.53
N SER A 39 23.53 -10.79 -4.34
CA SER A 39 24.23 -9.56 -4.70
C SER A 39 24.42 -8.60 -3.53
N GLY A 40 23.94 -8.96 -2.33
CA GLY A 40 24.06 -8.15 -1.13
C GLY A 40 23.45 -6.75 -1.28
N GLY A 41 24.06 -5.77 -0.60
CA GLY A 41 23.64 -4.36 -0.67
C GLY A 41 23.65 -3.76 -2.08
N PRO A 42 24.71 -3.90 -2.90
CA PRO A 42 24.75 -3.29 -4.22
C PRO A 42 23.60 -3.71 -5.14
N GLY A 43 23.21 -4.99 -5.12
CA GLY A 43 22.07 -5.47 -5.91
C GLY A 43 20.73 -4.90 -5.45
N LEU A 44 20.54 -4.77 -4.14
CA LEU A 44 19.35 -4.15 -3.57
C LEU A 44 19.25 -2.66 -3.95
N MET A 45 20.39 -1.96 -4.02
CA MET A 45 20.45 -0.55 -4.41
C MET A 45 20.05 -0.34 -5.88
N VAL A 46 20.56 -1.16 -6.81
CA VAL A 46 20.17 -1.10 -8.23
C VAL A 46 18.67 -1.39 -8.38
N TYR A 47 18.15 -2.35 -7.61
CA TYR A 47 16.73 -2.68 -7.61
C TYR A 47 15.87 -1.54 -7.05
N ALA A 48 16.27 -0.91 -5.94
CA ALA A 48 15.60 0.26 -5.39
C ALA A 48 15.56 1.41 -6.39
N LEU A 49 16.67 1.68 -7.10
CA LEU A 49 16.71 2.69 -8.17
C LEU A 49 15.75 2.37 -9.32
N ALA A 50 15.68 1.10 -9.74
CA ALA A 50 14.73 0.65 -10.76
C ALA A 50 13.27 0.87 -10.31
N LEU A 51 12.96 0.57 -9.04
CA LEU A 51 11.63 0.82 -8.47
C LEU A 51 11.32 2.32 -8.40
N ILE A 52 12.28 3.17 -8.02
CA ILE A 52 12.10 4.63 -8.06
C ILE A 52 11.77 5.08 -9.49
N ALA A 53 12.49 4.59 -10.49
CA ALA A 53 12.21 4.92 -11.89
C ALA A 53 10.79 4.50 -12.30
N VAL A 54 10.35 3.30 -11.92
CA VAL A 54 8.98 2.80 -12.18
C VAL A 54 7.94 3.63 -11.43
N ALA A 55 8.21 4.02 -10.18
CA ALA A 55 7.32 4.86 -9.38
C ALA A 55 7.16 6.25 -10.00
N VAL A 56 8.25 6.90 -10.40
CA VAL A 56 8.24 8.21 -11.06
C VAL A 56 7.53 8.15 -12.41
N TYR A 57 7.81 7.13 -13.21
CA TYR A 57 7.12 6.92 -14.48
C TYR A 57 5.60 6.75 -14.28
N SER A 58 5.21 5.94 -13.29
CA SER A 58 3.80 5.73 -12.94
C SER A 58 3.15 7.03 -12.43
N PHE A 59 3.86 7.79 -11.61
CA PHE A 59 3.39 9.09 -11.12
C PHE A 59 3.16 10.09 -12.26
N GLN A 60 4.11 10.20 -13.20
CA GLN A 60 3.98 11.05 -14.38
C GLN A 60 2.75 10.65 -15.22
N ARG A 61 2.52 9.35 -15.42
CA ARG A 61 1.32 8.85 -16.11
C ARG A 61 0.03 9.15 -15.32
N GLY A 62 0.06 9.09 -13.99
CA GLY A 62 -1.07 9.47 -13.13
C GLY A 62 -1.41 10.98 -13.18
N LEU A 63 -0.40 11.83 -13.41
CA LEU A 63 -0.60 13.27 -13.56
C LEU A 63 -1.23 13.66 -14.90
N ASN A 64 -1.01 12.88 -15.97
CA ASN A 64 -1.49 13.19 -17.30
C ASN A 64 -3.02 13.36 -17.35
N THR A 65 -3.49 14.57 -17.64
CA THR A 65 -4.91 14.94 -17.67
C THR A 65 -5.67 14.37 -18.86
N ARG A 66 -4.96 13.89 -19.90
CA ARG A 66 -5.58 13.27 -21.08
C ARG A 66 -6.15 11.87 -20.81
N SER A 67 -5.74 11.23 -19.72
CA SER A 67 -6.19 9.89 -19.35
C SER A 67 -7.46 9.94 -18.50
N ALA A 68 -8.31 8.91 -18.63
CA ALA A 68 -9.51 8.76 -17.81
C ALA A 68 -9.16 8.77 -16.31
N GLU A 69 -10.04 9.35 -15.48
CA GLU A 69 -9.82 9.49 -14.04
C GLU A 69 -9.50 8.15 -13.35
N THR A 70 -10.18 7.09 -13.77
CA THR A 70 -9.94 5.72 -13.30
C THR A 70 -8.49 5.32 -13.59
N THR A 71 -8.05 5.39 -14.83
CA THR A 71 -6.67 5.05 -15.23
C THR A 71 -5.63 5.86 -14.47
N ARG A 72 -5.88 7.15 -14.22
CA ARG A 72 -4.98 8.00 -13.42
C ARG A 72 -4.87 7.54 -11.97
N GLY A 73 -6.00 7.15 -11.36
CA GLY A 73 -5.99 6.58 -10.01
C GLY A 73 -5.26 5.25 -9.94
N TRP A 74 -5.35 4.40 -10.96
CA TRP A 74 -4.60 3.13 -11.04
C TRP A 74 -3.09 3.35 -11.07
N TYR A 75 -2.62 4.25 -11.94
CA TYR A 75 -1.20 4.62 -11.97
C TYR A 75 -0.75 5.27 -10.66
N GLY A 76 -1.63 6.05 -10.02
CA GLY A 76 -1.39 6.59 -8.69
C GLY A 76 -1.18 5.51 -7.64
N MET A 77 -2.15 4.58 -7.49
CA MET A 77 -2.06 3.50 -6.50
C MET A 77 -0.84 2.60 -6.73
N ALA A 78 -0.61 2.16 -7.97
CA ALA A 78 0.54 1.33 -8.31
C ALA A 78 1.86 2.09 -8.05
N GLY A 79 1.94 3.35 -8.48
CA GLY A 79 3.13 4.18 -8.26
C GLY A 79 3.43 4.41 -6.78
N GLY A 80 2.41 4.68 -5.96
CA GLY A 80 2.58 4.91 -4.52
C GLY A 80 3.04 3.66 -3.78
N LEU A 81 2.55 2.48 -4.20
CA LEU A 81 2.96 1.19 -3.67
C LEU A 81 4.41 0.84 -4.05
N VAL A 82 4.80 1.08 -5.31
CA VAL A 82 6.18 0.90 -5.78
C VAL A 82 7.12 1.89 -5.08
N ALA A 83 6.70 3.14 -4.91
CA ALA A 83 7.47 4.16 -4.20
C ALA A 83 7.72 3.76 -2.74
N TRP A 84 6.69 3.23 -2.07
CA TRP A 84 6.83 2.74 -0.70
C TRP A 84 7.83 1.57 -0.63
N ALA A 85 7.72 0.59 -1.53
CA ALA A 85 8.67 -0.52 -1.58
C ALA A 85 10.11 -0.03 -1.80
N ALA A 86 10.31 0.96 -2.67
CA ALA A 86 11.62 1.55 -2.89
C ALA A 86 12.19 2.21 -1.63
N THR A 87 11.35 2.95 -0.88
CA THR A 87 11.77 3.54 0.41
C THR A 87 12.06 2.49 1.48
N GLU A 88 11.28 1.40 1.50
CA GLU A 88 11.51 0.28 2.40
C GLU A 88 12.85 -0.39 2.11
N PHE A 89 13.19 -0.62 0.83
CA PHE A 89 14.47 -1.21 0.45
C PHE A 89 15.64 -0.26 0.66
N ALA A 90 15.47 1.03 0.39
CA ALA A 90 16.47 2.05 0.70
C ALA A 90 16.82 2.07 2.20
N SER A 91 15.84 1.83 3.06
CA SER A 91 16.07 1.76 4.50
C SER A 91 16.72 0.49 5.00
N MET A 92 16.73 -0.58 4.21
CA MET A 92 17.47 -1.78 4.57
C MET A 92 18.96 -1.63 4.24
N LEU A 93 19.29 -0.73 3.31
CA LEU A 93 20.66 -0.42 2.91
C LEU A 93 21.35 0.50 3.91
N SER A 94 20.62 1.48 4.44
CA SER A 94 21.06 2.28 5.57
C SER A 94 20.80 1.46 6.84
N GLU A 95 21.79 1.16 7.67
CA GLU A 95 21.58 0.44 8.94
C GLU A 95 20.53 1.09 9.89
N GLY A 96 20.02 2.28 9.52
CA GLY A 96 18.87 2.93 10.12
C GLY A 96 17.55 2.22 9.82
N LYS A 97 17.00 1.53 10.82
CA LYS A 97 15.62 1.01 10.78
C LYS A 97 14.62 2.15 10.52
N LEU A 98 13.66 1.93 9.61
CA LEU A 98 12.52 2.86 9.36
C LEU A 98 11.66 3.15 10.60
N SER A 99 11.85 2.44 11.71
CA SER A 99 11.11 2.63 12.94
C SER A 99 11.64 3.78 13.83
N GLY A 100 12.60 4.57 13.35
CA GLY A 100 13.13 5.73 14.07
C GLY A 100 12.12 6.87 14.22
N LEU A 101 12.31 7.70 15.25
CA LEU A 101 11.51 8.90 15.51
C LEU A 101 11.59 9.88 14.31
N ASP A 102 12.73 9.93 13.63
CA ASP A 102 12.97 10.76 12.45
C ASP A 102 12.03 10.39 11.29
N THR A 103 11.84 9.10 11.03
CA THR A 103 10.91 8.60 9.99
C THR A 103 9.46 8.95 10.34
N ALA A 104 9.09 8.83 11.62
CA ALA A 104 7.75 9.17 12.08
C ALA A 104 7.47 10.67 11.91
N ILE A 105 8.43 11.54 12.24
CA ILE A 105 8.33 12.99 12.03
C ILE A 105 8.24 13.30 10.53
N ALA A 106 9.08 12.69 9.70
CA ALA A 106 9.07 12.89 8.26
C ALA A 106 7.71 12.49 7.63
N LEU A 107 7.15 11.34 8.05
CA LEU A 107 5.83 10.90 7.60
C LEU A 107 4.71 11.81 8.12
N LEU A 108 4.77 12.26 9.38
CA LEU A 108 3.79 13.20 9.93
C LEU A 108 3.79 14.52 9.17
N LEU A 109 4.96 15.07 8.84
CA LEU A 109 5.10 16.24 7.98
C LEU A 109 4.54 15.98 6.58
N ALA A 110 4.86 14.83 5.97
CA ALA A 110 4.35 14.47 4.65
C ALA A 110 2.82 14.34 4.63
N ILE A 111 2.22 13.79 5.70
CA ILE A 111 0.76 13.71 5.88
C ILE A 111 0.17 15.12 5.99
N LEU A 112 0.74 15.99 6.83
CA LEU A 112 0.28 17.37 7.00
C LEU A 112 0.31 18.15 5.67
N ILE A 113 1.43 18.09 4.95
CA ILE A 113 1.61 18.75 3.64
C ILE A 113 0.57 18.21 2.65
N THR A 114 0.43 16.89 2.58
CA THR A 114 -0.53 16.24 1.67
C THR A 114 -1.96 16.64 1.97
N THR A 115 -2.33 16.71 3.26
CA THR A 115 -3.67 17.09 3.71
C THR A 115 -3.97 18.54 3.38
N LEU A 116 -2.99 19.44 3.54
CA LEU A 116 -3.11 20.85 3.18
C LEU A 116 -3.31 21.03 1.67
N MET A 117 -2.55 20.30 0.85
CA MET A 117 -2.64 20.36 -0.61
C MET A 117 -3.85 19.62 -1.19
N TRP A 118 -4.56 18.82 -0.38
CA TRP A 118 -5.60 17.88 -0.81
C TRP A 118 -6.72 18.56 -1.60
N ARG A 119 -7.20 19.71 -1.12
CA ARG A 119 -8.44 20.33 -1.62
C ARG A 119 -8.24 21.16 -2.87
N GLN A 120 -7.09 21.83 -3.03
CA GLN A 120 -6.90 22.84 -4.08
C GLN A 120 -6.04 22.41 -5.27
N TYR A 121 -5.00 21.58 -5.08
CA TYR A 121 -3.95 21.44 -6.11
C TYR A 121 -3.68 20.01 -6.58
N LEU A 122 -4.17 19.00 -5.86
CA LEU A 122 -3.82 17.61 -6.17
C LEU A 122 -4.79 16.95 -7.18
N PRO A 123 -4.31 16.56 -8.37
CA PRO A 123 -5.12 15.76 -9.30
C PRO A 123 -5.39 14.36 -8.73
N VAL A 124 -6.44 13.71 -9.24
CA VAL A 124 -6.90 12.39 -8.77
C VAL A 124 -5.77 11.35 -8.70
N GLY A 125 -4.90 11.27 -9.72
CA GLY A 125 -3.77 10.34 -9.71
C GLY A 125 -2.74 10.63 -8.61
N ALA A 126 -2.43 11.90 -8.34
CA ALA A 126 -1.51 12.29 -7.28
C ALA A 126 -2.11 12.03 -5.89
N ARG A 127 -3.42 12.22 -5.72
CA ARG A 127 -4.13 11.87 -4.49
C ARG A 127 -3.96 10.39 -4.16
N PHE A 128 -4.23 9.50 -5.11
CA PHE A 128 -4.07 8.05 -4.92
C PHE A 128 -2.61 7.63 -4.70
N PHE A 129 -1.66 8.28 -5.38
CA PHE A 129 -0.23 8.04 -5.15
C PHE A 129 0.16 8.36 -3.72
N LEU A 130 -0.13 9.59 -3.26
CA LEU A 130 0.23 10.03 -1.93
C LEU A 130 -0.48 9.24 -0.85
N THR A 131 -1.78 8.92 -1.01
CA THR A 131 -2.46 8.10 -0.01
C THR A 131 -1.94 6.68 0.05
N THR A 132 -1.64 6.06 -1.08
CA THR A 132 -1.09 4.70 -1.07
C THR A 132 0.31 4.68 -0.45
N TYR A 133 1.16 5.65 -0.79
CA TYR A 133 2.49 5.79 -0.20
C TYR A 133 2.43 6.03 1.31
N LEU A 134 1.68 7.05 1.75
CA LEU A 134 1.57 7.43 3.16
C LEU A 134 0.87 6.35 3.99
N ALA A 135 -0.18 5.73 3.48
CA ALA A 135 -0.92 4.73 4.23
C ALA A 135 -0.10 3.45 4.43
N ASN A 136 0.71 3.04 3.43
CA ASN A 136 1.66 1.95 3.65
C ASN A 136 2.71 2.34 4.70
N GLY A 137 3.22 3.57 4.69
CA GLY A 137 4.19 4.01 5.69
C GLY A 137 3.66 4.09 7.10
N VAL A 138 2.47 4.65 7.28
CA VAL A 138 1.76 4.64 8.57
C VAL A 138 1.48 3.21 9.02
N GLY A 139 1.02 2.36 8.10
CA GLY A 139 0.81 0.93 8.37
C GLY A 139 2.08 0.24 8.88
N HIS A 140 3.21 0.46 8.22
CA HIS A 140 4.49 -0.14 8.61
C HIS A 140 4.97 0.33 9.99
N ILE A 141 4.87 1.64 10.27
CA ILE A 141 5.22 2.19 11.59
C ILE A 141 4.32 1.63 12.69
N LEU A 142 3.00 1.64 12.48
CA LEU A 142 2.04 1.09 13.43
C LEU A 142 2.33 -0.38 13.72
N MET A 143 2.53 -1.19 12.68
CA MET A 143 2.82 -2.62 12.84
C MET A 143 4.14 -2.85 13.58
N THR A 144 5.16 -2.03 13.33
CA THR A 144 6.43 -2.12 14.05
C THR A 144 6.28 -1.74 15.52
N PHE A 145 5.52 -0.67 15.80
CA PHE A 145 5.21 -0.24 17.17
C PHE A 145 4.45 -1.32 17.94
N PHE A 146 3.40 -1.90 17.34
CA PHE A 146 2.64 -2.98 17.97
C PHE A 146 3.46 -4.25 18.17
N ARG A 147 4.38 -4.59 17.26
CA ARG A 147 5.29 -5.73 17.43
C ARG A 147 6.21 -5.54 18.64
N LEU A 148 6.75 -4.33 18.83
CA LEU A 148 7.57 -4.00 20.00
C LEU A 148 6.75 -4.10 21.30
N LEU A 149 5.51 -3.62 21.27
CA LEU A 149 4.61 -3.66 22.42
C LEU A 149 4.14 -5.09 22.76
N ALA A 150 3.92 -5.93 21.75
CA ALA A 150 3.52 -7.33 21.93
C ALA A 150 4.59 -8.17 22.65
N GLY A 151 5.87 -7.79 22.55
CA GLY A 151 6.97 -8.46 23.23
C GLY A 151 7.06 -8.19 24.74
N THR A 152 6.35 -7.19 25.28
CA THR A 152 6.49 -6.77 26.68
C THR A 152 5.42 -7.34 27.61
N SER A 153 4.25 -7.73 27.10
CA SER A 153 3.17 -8.29 27.93
C SER A 153 2.26 -9.27 27.18
N PRO A 154 1.72 -10.31 27.86
CA PRO A 154 0.76 -11.25 27.27
C PRO A 154 -0.53 -10.58 26.79
N ALA A 155 -0.96 -9.51 27.48
CA ALA A 155 -2.14 -8.73 27.09
C ALA A 155 -1.93 -8.01 25.73
N ALA A 156 -0.74 -7.46 25.49
CA ALA A 156 -0.42 -6.81 24.22
C ALA A 156 -0.38 -7.80 23.04
N MET A 157 0.01 -9.06 23.28
CA MET A 157 -0.06 -10.12 22.28
C MET A 157 -1.50 -10.43 21.87
N LEU A 158 -2.44 -10.47 22.83
CA LEU A 158 -3.88 -10.61 22.54
C LEU A 158 -4.41 -9.46 21.69
N PHE A 159 -4.06 -8.20 22.02
CA PHE A 159 -4.43 -7.04 21.20
C PHE A 159 -3.89 -7.12 19.77
N PHE A 160 -2.64 -7.57 19.60
CA PHE A 160 -2.05 -7.77 18.28
C PHE A 160 -2.80 -8.81 17.43
N LEU A 161 -3.25 -9.89 18.07
CA LEU A 161 -4.01 -10.97 17.42
C LEU A 161 -5.44 -10.51 17.05
N ILE A 162 -6.08 -9.74 17.93
CA ILE A 162 -7.38 -9.10 17.68
C ILE A 162 -7.29 -8.14 16.48
N LEU A 163 -6.23 -7.33 16.40
CA LEU A 163 -5.98 -6.46 15.25
C LEU A 163 -5.82 -7.25 13.95
N GLY A 164 -5.15 -8.41 13.99
CA GLY A 164 -5.04 -9.32 12.86
C GLY A 164 -6.38 -9.82 12.36
N TYR A 165 -7.25 -10.30 13.27
CA TYR A 165 -8.60 -10.73 12.91
C TYR A 165 -9.47 -9.58 12.42
N ALA A 166 -9.35 -8.40 13.03
CA ALA A 166 -10.05 -7.20 12.58
C ALA A 166 -9.64 -6.82 11.15
N ALA A 167 -8.35 -6.93 10.80
CA ALA A 167 -7.86 -6.66 9.45
C ALA A 167 -8.44 -7.64 8.42
N ILE A 168 -8.55 -8.92 8.75
CA ILE A 168 -9.24 -9.91 7.90
C ILE A 168 -10.73 -9.54 7.73
N ALA A 169 -11.41 -9.19 8.82
CA ALA A 169 -12.82 -8.81 8.78
C ALA A 169 -13.04 -7.57 7.90
N ILE A 170 -12.16 -6.57 7.96
CA ILE A 170 -12.20 -5.39 7.08
C ILE A 170 -11.98 -5.78 5.63
N THR A 171 -11.04 -6.69 5.36
CA THR A 171 -10.75 -7.18 4.00
C THR A 171 -11.98 -7.87 3.40
N LEU A 172 -12.60 -8.80 4.14
CA LEU A 172 -13.79 -9.52 3.72
C LEU A 172 -15.01 -8.59 3.60
N GLY A 173 -15.23 -7.74 4.60
CA GLY A 173 -16.31 -6.75 4.61
C GLY A 173 -16.19 -5.75 3.46
N GLY A 174 -14.97 -5.31 3.14
CA GLY A 174 -14.68 -4.44 2.00
C GLY A 174 -15.00 -5.12 0.66
N LEU A 175 -14.66 -6.40 0.49
CA LEU A 175 -15.01 -7.15 -0.72
C LEU A 175 -16.53 -7.29 -0.89
N ILE A 176 -17.24 -7.59 0.19
CA ILE A 176 -18.71 -7.65 0.21
C ILE A 176 -19.29 -6.27 -0.14
N TRP A 177 -18.77 -5.20 0.46
CA TRP A 177 -19.21 -3.84 0.20
C TRP A 177 -19.04 -3.42 -1.27
N ILE A 178 -17.90 -3.75 -1.89
CA ILE A 178 -17.65 -3.51 -3.32
C ILE A 178 -18.71 -4.19 -4.20
N MET A 179 -19.12 -5.41 -3.84
CA MET A 179 -20.11 -6.19 -4.60
C MET A 179 -21.53 -5.63 -4.48
N PHE A 180 -21.95 -5.27 -3.27
CA PHE A 180 -23.35 -4.94 -2.99
C PHE A 180 -23.68 -3.45 -3.07
N PHE A 181 -22.83 -2.57 -2.55
CA PHE A 181 -23.19 -1.16 -2.32
C PHE A 181 -22.48 -0.16 -3.24
N SER A 182 -21.57 -0.61 -4.10
CA SER A 182 -20.76 0.33 -4.86
C SER A 182 -21.42 0.76 -6.18
N GLU A 183 -21.81 2.03 -6.25
CA GLU A 183 -22.37 2.66 -7.45
C GLU A 183 -21.33 3.45 -8.26
N ARG A 184 -20.33 4.06 -7.60
CA ARG A 184 -19.32 4.91 -8.26
C ARG A 184 -17.97 4.21 -8.39
N ARG A 185 -17.38 4.23 -9.59
CA ARG A 185 -16.04 3.65 -9.89
C ARG A 185 -14.95 4.18 -8.97
N LEU A 186 -14.98 5.46 -8.64
CA LEU A 186 -14.00 6.11 -7.76
C LEU A 186 -14.10 5.58 -6.32
N GLN A 187 -15.31 5.28 -5.82
CA GLN A 187 -15.50 4.64 -4.51
C GLN A 187 -14.97 3.21 -4.48
N ARG A 188 -15.10 2.45 -5.58
CA ARG A 188 -14.51 1.09 -5.70
C ARG A 188 -12.99 1.12 -5.56
N MET A 189 -12.34 2.10 -6.16
CA MET A 189 -10.88 2.25 -6.07
C MET A 189 -10.41 2.57 -4.65
N TRP A 190 -11.13 3.44 -3.94
CA TRP A 190 -10.85 3.71 -2.52
C TRP A 190 -11.04 2.47 -1.66
N ALA A 191 -12.12 1.73 -1.87
CA ALA A 191 -12.35 0.47 -1.16
C ALA A 191 -11.24 -0.55 -1.48
N ALA A 192 -10.80 -0.64 -2.73
CA ALA A 192 -9.71 -1.54 -3.13
C ALA A 192 -8.39 -1.21 -2.41
N LEU A 193 -8.07 0.08 -2.25
CA LEU A 193 -6.91 0.54 -1.49
C LEU A 193 -7.02 0.15 -0.02
N ILE A 194 -8.18 0.34 0.61
CA ILE A 194 -8.41 -0.06 2.01
C ILE A 194 -8.25 -1.57 2.18
N ILE A 195 -8.82 -2.37 1.28
CA ILE A 195 -8.72 -3.83 1.29
C ILE A 195 -7.27 -4.26 1.12
N LEU A 196 -6.51 -3.60 0.25
CA LEU A 196 -5.10 -3.88 0.07
C LEU A 196 -4.30 -3.63 1.36
N LEU A 197 -4.51 -2.47 2.00
CA LEU A 197 -3.83 -2.12 3.25
C LEU A 197 -4.21 -3.06 4.41
N ALA A 198 -5.50 -3.39 4.53
CA ALA A 198 -5.97 -4.32 5.55
C ALA A 198 -5.45 -5.75 5.28
N GLY A 199 -5.43 -6.17 4.02
CA GLY A 199 -4.90 -7.46 3.62
C GLY A 199 -3.38 -7.57 3.85
N SER A 200 -2.61 -6.53 3.50
CA SER A 200 -1.17 -6.52 3.75
C SER A 200 -0.84 -6.51 5.25
N ALA A 201 -1.61 -5.76 6.04
CA ALA A 201 -1.52 -5.78 7.51
C ALA A 201 -1.83 -7.17 8.09
N ALA A 202 -2.89 -7.82 7.65
CA ALA A 202 -3.23 -9.18 8.10
C ALA A 202 -2.10 -10.17 7.77
N VAL A 203 -1.58 -10.15 6.54
CA VAL A 203 -0.45 -10.99 6.14
C VAL A 203 0.77 -10.71 7.02
N TYR A 204 1.06 -9.44 7.33
CA TYR A 204 2.18 -9.06 8.19
C TYR A 204 2.05 -9.65 9.60
N ILE A 205 0.85 -9.57 10.19
CA ILE A 205 0.56 -10.06 11.54
C ILE A 205 0.69 -11.58 11.61
N PHE A 206 0.07 -12.32 10.67
CA PHE A 206 0.06 -13.79 10.69
C PHE A 206 1.36 -14.44 10.21
N ARG A 207 2.13 -13.80 9.33
CA ARG A 207 3.47 -14.28 8.95
C ARG A 207 4.58 -13.90 9.94
N GLY A 208 4.29 -13.11 10.98
CA GLY A 208 5.28 -12.77 12.02
C GLY A 208 6.26 -11.64 11.65
N GLY A 209 5.89 -10.79 10.69
CA GLY A 209 6.78 -9.81 10.08
C GLY A 209 7.66 -10.45 9.00
N TRP A 210 7.79 -9.77 7.86
CA TRP A 210 8.42 -10.31 6.64
C TRP A 210 9.90 -10.73 6.79
N PHE A 211 10.52 -10.48 7.93
CA PHE A 211 11.90 -10.84 8.27
C PHE A 211 12.02 -11.18 9.76
N GLY A 212 11.50 -12.33 10.14
CA GLY A 212 12.00 -13.12 11.27
C GLY A 212 12.84 -14.26 10.72
#